data_AF-A0A249E237-F1
#
_entry.id   AF-A0A249E237-F1
#
_cell.length_a   1.000
_cell.length_b   1.000
_cell.length_c   1.000
_cell.angle_alpha   90.00
_cell.angle_beta   90.00
_cell.angle_gamma   90.00
#
_symmetry.space_group_name_H-M   'P 1'
#
loop_
_entity.id
_entity.type
_entity.pdbx_description
1 polymer ?
#
loop_
_entity_poly.entity_id
_entity_poly.type
_entity_poly.pdbx_seq_one_letter_code
_entity_poly.pdbx_strand_id
1 'polypeptide(L)'
;MQQAIDELENEFPKAELSIDGMVEQKILNGEEDVVGFIAAELHKTRDKDKLLGRTSFGVHKSDFLVKHKYKNILAKFCSTGEQKAILISPFGDQKSLAFRRREDIMKLL
;
A
#
# COMPACT_ATOMS: atom_id res chain seq x y z
N MET A 1 4.29 -7.79 -5.33
CA MET A 1 4.32 -6.32 -5.39
C MET A 1 5.41 -5.72 -4.50
N GLN A 2 5.41 -5.95 -3.18
CA GLN A 2 6.45 -5.42 -2.29
C GLN A 2 7.87 -5.77 -2.75
N GLN A 3 8.11 -7.04 -3.08
CA GLN A 3 9.41 -7.49 -3.61
C GLN A 3 9.87 -6.69 -4.83
N ALA A 4 8.97 -6.41 -5.79
CA ALA A 4 9.31 -5.63 -6.97
C ALA A 4 9.72 -4.18 -6.61
N ILE A 5 9.08 -3.57 -5.61
CA ILE A 5 9.47 -2.23 -5.11
C ILE A 5 10.84 -2.27 -4.43
N ASP A 6 11.12 -3.35 -3.72
CA ASP A 6 12.39 -3.52 -3.02
C ASP A 6 13.56 -3.74 -3.98
N GLU A 7 13.32 -4.45 -5.09
CA GLU A 7 14.29 -4.73 -6.15
C GLU A 7 14.54 -3.53 -7.08
N LEU A 8 13.70 -2.50 -7.06
CA LEU A 8 13.94 -1.29 -7.86
C LEU A 8 15.20 -0.56 -7.39
N GLU A 9 16.17 -0.44 -8.29
CA GLU A 9 17.37 0.37 -8.12
C GLU A 9 17.13 1.78 -8.67
N ASN A 10 16.63 2.69 -7.82
CA ASN A 10 16.46 4.10 -8.15
C ASN A 10 16.64 4.98 -6.90
N GLU A 11 16.77 6.29 -7.13
CA GLU A 11 16.91 7.30 -6.06
C GLU A 11 15.56 7.72 -5.44
N PHE A 12 14.45 7.14 -5.91
CA PHE A 12 13.12 7.50 -5.42
C PHE A 12 12.85 6.86 -4.05
N PRO A 13 12.08 7.53 -3.18
CA PRO A 13 11.61 6.93 -1.94
C PRO A 13 10.91 5.60 -2.17
N LYS A 14 11.35 4.56 -1.46
CA LYS A 14 10.70 3.25 -1.51
C LYS A 14 9.44 3.22 -0.63
N ALA A 15 8.42 2.52 -1.12
CA ALA A 15 7.19 2.27 -0.40
C ALA A 15 7.26 0.93 0.36
N GLU A 16 6.73 0.91 1.56
CA GLU A 16 6.35 -0.33 2.25
C GLU A 16 4.83 -0.41 2.25
N LEU A 17 4.31 -1.55 1.81
CA LEU A 17 2.90 -1.80 1.56
C LEU A 17 2.35 -2.77 2.61
N SER A 18 1.18 -2.47 3.15
CA SER A 18 0.47 -3.35 4.08
C SER A 18 -1.03 -3.21 3.92
N ILE A 19 -1.78 -4.27 4.18
CA ILE A 19 -3.25 -4.21 4.24
C ILE A 19 -3.67 -4.16 5.70
N ASP A 20 -4.48 -3.16 6.04
CA ASP A 20 -5.11 -3.03 7.34
C ASP A 20 -6.58 -3.44 7.22
N GLY A 21 -6.87 -4.67 7.64
CA GLY A 21 -8.20 -5.24 7.56
C GLY A 21 -8.28 -6.48 8.44
N MET A 22 -9.41 -6.64 9.13
CA MET A 22 -9.55 -7.68 10.15
C MET A 22 -9.41 -9.10 9.59
N VAL A 23 -9.94 -9.32 8.38
CA VAL A 23 -9.85 -10.61 7.68
C VAL A 23 -8.42 -10.90 7.25
N GLU A 24 -7.74 -9.91 6.70
CA GLU A 24 -6.36 -10.02 6.23
C GLU A 24 -5.40 -10.23 7.40
N GLN A 25 -5.63 -9.57 8.53
CA GLN A 25 -4.87 -9.81 9.77
C GLN A 25 -5.09 -11.23 10.29
N LYS A 26 -6.31 -11.78 10.21
CA LYS A 26 -6.57 -13.19 10.57
C LYS A 26 -5.81 -14.16 9.67
N ILE A 27 -5.83 -13.94 8.36
CA ILE A 27 -5.07 -14.75 7.39
C ILE A 27 -3.57 -14.67 7.69
N LEU A 28 -3.02 -13.48 7.89
CA LEU A 28 -1.59 -13.26 8.17
C LEU A 28 -1.16 -13.91 9.48
N ASN A 29 -2.05 -13.96 10.48
CA ASN A 29 -1.80 -14.60 11.76
C ASN A 29 -2.01 -16.12 11.74
N GLY A 30 -2.31 -16.71 10.58
CA GLY A 30 -2.43 -18.16 10.41
C GLY A 30 -3.77 -18.74 10.88
N GLU A 31 -4.86 -17.96 10.84
CA GLU A 31 -6.21 -18.48 11.09
C GLU A 31 -6.54 -19.61 10.09
N GLU A 32 -6.86 -20.80 10.59
CA GLU A 32 -7.15 -21.97 9.76
C GLU A 32 -8.57 -21.91 9.16
N ASP A 33 -9.54 -21.38 9.92
CA ASP A 33 -10.94 -21.26 9.50
C ASP A 33 -11.37 -19.79 9.34
N VAL A 34 -10.77 -19.13 8.36
CA VAL A 34 -11.10 -17.74 8.00
C VAL A 34 -12.56 -17.61 7.57
N VAL A 35 -13.12 -18.63 6.91
CA VAL A 35 -14.51 -18.60 6.42
C VAL A 35 -15.49 -18.68 7.58
N GLY A 36 -15.26 -19.58 8.55
CA GLY A 36 -16.05 -19.66 9.77
C GLY A 36 -15.96 -18.39 10.60
N PHE A 37 -14.77 -17.81 10.72
CA PHE A 37 -14.59 -16.50 11.35
C PHE A 37 -15.42 -15.40 10.68
N ILE A 38 -15.37 -15.29 9.35
CA ILE A 38 -16.17 -14.32 8.58
C ILE A 38 -17.66 -14.54 8.80
N ALA A 39 -18.13 -15.79 8.73
CA ALA A 39 -19.53 -16.14 8.93
C ALA A 39 -20.02 -15.75 10.35
N ALA A 40 -19.20 -16.03 11.36
CA ALA A 40 -19.49 -15.68 12.74
C ALA A 40 -19.58 -14.16 12.96
N GLU A 41 -18.64 -13.38 12.40
CA GLU A 41 -18.67 -11.92 12.53
C GLU A 41 -19.85 -11.30 11.76
N LEU A 42 -20.17 -11.77 10.54
CA LEU A 42 -21.35 -11.33 9.80
C LEU A 42 -22.66 -11.63 10.54
N HIS A 43 -22.75 -12.79 11.20
CA HIS A 43 -23.91 -13.13 12.03
C HIS A 43 -24.01 -12.20 13.24
N LYS A 44 -22.90 -11.95 13.93
CA LYS A 44 -22.82 -11.08 15.11
C LYS A 44 -23.13 -9.61 14.81
N THR A 45 -22.74 -9.09 13.65
CA THR A 45 -23.03 -7.68 13.29
C THR A 45 -24.40 -7.48 12.65
N ARG A 46 -25.19 -8.54 12.44
CA ARG A 46 -26.43 -8.51 11.65
C ARG A 46 -27.44 -7.46 12.09
N ASP A 47 -27.69 -7.35 13.40
CA ASP A 47 -28.65 -6.39 13.94
C ASP A 47 -28.17 -4.95 13.77
N LYS A 48 -26.87 -4.72 13.99
CA LYS A 48 -26.24 -3.42 13.77
C LYS A 48 -26.27 -3.03 12.30
N ASP A 49 -25.96 -3.97 11.40
CA ASP A 49 -25.95 -3.75 9.96
C ASP A 49 -27.35 -3.47 9.41
N LYS A 50 -28.38 -4.10 10.01
CA LYS A 50 -29.78 -3.80 9.72
C LYS A 50 -30.13 -2.35 10.05
N LEU A 51 -29.67 -1.84 11.19
CA LEU A 51 -29.90 -0.44 11.58
C LEU A 51 -29.11 0.56 10.70
N LEU A 52 -27.90 0.18 10.28
CA LEU A 52 -27.03 1.01 9.44
C LEU A 52 -27.38 0.95 7.94
N GLY A 53 -28.17 -0.03 7.51
CA GLY A 53 -28.53 -0.25 6.11
C GLY A 53 -27.38 -0.75 5.23
N ARG A 54 -26.26 -1.18 5.81
CA ARG A 54 -25.07 -1.68 5.09
C ARG A 54 -24.24 -2.60 5.99
N THR A 55 -23.47 -3.50 5.38
CA THR A 55 -22.56 -4.39 6.10
C THR A 55 -21.39 -3.62 6.70
N SER A 56 -21.21 -3.71 8.02
CA SER A 56 -20.13 -3.01 8.75
C SER A 56 -18.83 -3.81 8.87
N PHE A 57 -18.84 -5.09 8.47
CA PHE A 57 -17.70 -6.00 8.47
C PHE A 57 -17.50 -6.63 7.09
N GLY A 58 -16.24 -6.81 6.67
CA GLY A 58 -15.87 -7.45 5.40
C GLY A 58 -14.68 -6.77 4.74
N VAL A 59 -14.16 -7.37 3.66
CA VAL A 59 -12.96 -6.89 2.93
C VAL A 59 -13.13 -5.49 2.33
N HIS A 60 -14.37 -5.04 2.09
CA HIS A 60 -14.67 -3.67 1.66
C HIS A 60 -14.42 -2.62 2.74
N LYS A 61 -14.10 -3.04 3.97
CA LYS A 61 -13.70 -2.18 5.09
C LYS A 61 -12.19 -2.13 5.29
N SER A 62 -11.42 -2.95 4.57
CA SER A 62 -9.96 -2.98 4.64
C SER A 62 -9.35 -1.75 3.95
N ASP A 63 -8.22 -1.28 4.45
CA ASP A 63 -7.45 -0.17 3.90
C ASP A 63 -6.09 -0.67 3.37
N PHE A 64 -5.60 -0.04 2.31
CA PHE A 64 -4.29 -0.31 1.74
C PHE A 64 -3.32 0.77 2.20
N LEU A 65 -2.53 0.44 3.22
CA LEU A 65 -1.60 1.36 3.84
C LEU A 65 -0.27 1.37 3.11
N VAL A 66 0.23 2.58 2.88
CA VAL A 66 1.54 2.85 2.30
C VAL A 66 2.38 3.61 3.31
N LYS A 67 3.59 3.13 3.59
CA LYS A 67 4.60 3.81 4.40
C LYS A 67 5.80 4.20 3.55
N HIS A 68 6.40 5.34 3.88
CA HIS A 68 7.71 5.70 3.39
C HIS A 68 8.75 4.80 4.07
N LYS A 69 9.42 3.92 3.34
CA LYS A 69 10.30 2.87 3.89
C LYS A 69 11.41 3.42 4.80
N TYR A 70 12.15 4.43 4.33
CA TYR A 70 13.26 5.00 5.12
C TYR A 70 12.82 5.81 6.34
N LYS A 71 11.77 6.63 6.20
CA LYS A 71 11.28 7.47 7.30
C LYS A 71 10.36 6.72 8.27
N ASN A 72 9.88 5.54 7.89
CA ASN A 72 8.92 4.74 8.63
C ASN A 72 7.66 5.54 9.07
N ILE A 73 7.16 6.41 8.17
CA ILE A 73 5.93 7.18 8.38
C ILE A 73 4.89 6.80 7.32
N LEU A 74 3.60 6.83 7.68
CA LEU A 74 2.52 6.63 6.70
C LEU A 74 2.55 7.73 5.66
N ALA A 75 2.30 7.37 4.40
CA ALA A 75 2.29 8.31 3.26
C ALA A 75 1.35 9.50 3.52
N LYS A 76 0.21 9.29 4.18
CA LYS A 76 -0.74 10.36 4.56
C LYS A 76 -0.14 11.46 5.44
N PHE A 77 0.99 11.19 6.11
CA PHE A 77 1.72 12.16 6.94
C PHE A 77 2.99 12.71 6.27
N CYS A 78 3.35 12.22 5.07
CA CYS A 78 4.45 12.78 4.29
C CYS A 78 4.06 14.11 3.64
N SER A 79 5.05 14.87 3.16
CA SER A 79 4.79 16.03 2.31
C SER A 79 4.11 15.62 0.99
N THR A 80 3.41 16.54 0.33
CA THR A 80 2.75 16.25 -0.96
C THR A 80 3.75 15.85 -2.05
N GLY A 81 4.99 16.35 -2.00
CA GLY A 81 6.08 15.94 -2.90
C GLY A 81 6.52 14.50 -2.64
N GLU A 82 6.66 14.12 -1.37
CA GLU A 82 7.02 12.76 -0.97
C GLU A 82 5.91 11.76 -1.28
N GLN A 83 4.64 12.10 -1.05
CA GLN A 83 3.50 11.28 -1.43
C GLN A 83 3.50 10.97 -2.92
N LYS A 84 3.73 11.99 -3.76
CA LYS A 84 3.83 11.82 -5.21
C LYS A 84 5.02 10.95 -5.59
N ALA A 85 6.17 11.15 -4.96
CA ALA A 85 7.37 10.36 -5.23
C ALA A 85 7.18 8.87 -4.89
N ILE A 86 6.53 8.58 -3.75
CA ILE A 86 6.16 7.21 -3.34
C ILE A 86 5.18 6.58 -4.33
N LEU A 87 4.17 7.33 -4.78
CA LEU A 87 3.16 6.84 -5.72
C LEU A 87 3.75 6.41 -7.07
N ILE A 88 4.74 7.15 -7.56
CA ILE A 88 5.36 6.88 -8.87
C ILE A 88 6.56 5.92 -8.79
N SER A 89 7.10 5.66 -7.59
CA SER A 89 8.26 4.79 -7.38
C SER A 89 8.12 3.42 -8.07
N PRO A 90 6.99 2.69 -7.99
CA PRO A 90 6.82 1.40 -8.66
C PRO A 90 6.85 1.47 -10.20
N PHE A 91 6.55 2.63 -10.78
CA PHE A 91 6.50 2.82 -12.23
C PHE A 91 7.86 3.19 -12.83
N GLY A 92 8.89 3.26 -11.99
CA GLY A 92 10.24 3.56 -12.42
C GLY A 92 10.47 5.04 -12.71
N ASP A 93 11.74 5.40 -12.74
CA ASP A 93 12.19 6.77 -12.86
C ASP A 93 12.22 7.21 -14.34
N GLN A 94 11.19 7.94 -14.79
CA GLN A 94 11.24 8.59 -16.11
C GLN A 94 12.14 9.84 -16.12
N LYS A 95 12.53 10.37 -14.96
CA LYS A 95 13.40 11.56 -14.84
C LYS A 95 14.88 11.23 -14.86
N SER A 96 15.38 10.11 -14.35
CA SER A 96 16.78 9.72 -14.57
C SER A 96 17.07 9.44 -16.05
N LEU A 97 16.09 8.96 -16.82
CA LEU A 97 16.21 8.87 -18.29
C LEU A 97 16.36 10.26 -18.94
N ALA A 98 15.66 11.28 -18.43
CA ALA A 98 15.77 12.66 -18.92
C ALA A 98 17.02 13.41 -18.40
N PHE A 99 17.46 13.12 -17.17
CA PHE A 99 18.65 13.71 -16.54
C PHE A 99 19.94 13.07 -17.08
N ARG A 100 20.00 11.74 -17.25
CA ARG A 100 21.11 11.03 -17.92
C ARG A 100 21.29 11.47 -19.37
N ARG A 101 20.21 11.68 -20.12
CA ARG A 101 20.28 12.24 -21.49
C ARG A 101 21.01 13.59 -21.54
N ARG A 102 20.90 14.42 -20.50
CA ARG A 102 21.56 15.73 -20.44
C ARG A 102 23.06 15.61 -20.16
N GLU A 103 23.47 14.71 -19.27
CA GLU A 103 24.89 14.42 -19.02
C GLU A 103 25.56 13.69 -20.19
N ASP A 104 24.87 12.77 -20.84
CA ASP A 104 25.39 12.03 -21.99
C ASP A 104 25.61 12.96 -23.20
N ILE A 105 24.74 13.95 -23.41
CA ILE A 105 24.92 15.00 -24.43
C ILE A 105 26.13 15.91 -24.10
N MET A 106 26.35 16.24 -22.82
CA MET A 106 27.52 17.04 -22.42
C MET A 106 28.86 16.29 -22.52
N LYS A 107 28.85 14.95 -22.49
CA LYS A 107 30.07 14.13 -22.70
C LYS A 107 30.43 13.92 -24.18
N LEU A 108 29.53 14.29 -25.10
CA LEU A 108 29.69 14.18 -26.56
C LEU A 108 30.03 15.52 -27.24
N LEU A 109 30.20 16.59 -26.45
CA LEU A 109 30.69 17.91 -26.86
C LEU A 109 32.06 18.16 -26.21
#